data_AF-A0A8T3M1C5-F1
#
_entry.id   AF-A0A8T3M1C5-F1
#
_cell.length_a   1.000
_cell.length_b   1.000
_cell.length_c   1.000
_cell.angle_alpha   90.00
_cell.angle_beta   90.00
_cell.angle_gamma   90.00
#
_symmetry.space_group_name_H-M   'P 1'
#
loop_
_entity.id
_entity.type
_entity.pdbx_description
1 polymer ?
#
loop_
_entity_poly.entity_id
_entity_poly.type
_entity_poly.pdbx_seq_one_letter_code
_entity_poly.pdbx_strand_id
1 'polypeptide(L)'
;MEGAACAVARIGPDGPWVGFAPSIDDGYALVVGGTDAGPRRNPASSDDLLALATIYFDESLDAPPDELAATLGDIGSLVRHVAEHEADPDGRQLLAEAVDAVDDGLAVDVTIARLGLALGDGVDAAARIRDRVNELLGAP
;
A
#
# COMPACT_ATOMS: atom_id res chain seq x y z
N MET A 1 17.83 -10.36 2.26
CA MET A 1 16.83 -11.45 2.27
C MET A 1 15.54 -10.79 1.88
N GLU A 2 14.93 -11.12 0.75
CA GLU A 2 13.61 -10.58 0.42
C GLU A 2 12.60 -11.08 1.46
N GLY A 3 11.77 -10.17 1.98
CA GLY A 3 10.74 -10.52 2.95
C GLY A 3 9.57 -11.27 2.32
N ALA A 4 8.73 -11.88 3.15
CA ALA A 4 7.45 -12.43 2.69
C ALA A 4 6.55 -11.29 2.18
N ALA A 5 5.74 -11.57 1.17
CA ALA A 5 4.77 -10.61 0.65
C ALA A 5 3.49 -10.63 1.49
N CYS A 6 2.94 -9.44 1.72
CA CYS A 6 1.64 -9.22 2.36
C CYS A 6 0.69 -8.68 1.30
N ALA A 7 -0.50 -9.28 1.16
CA ALA A 7 -1.55 -8.88 0.24
C ALA A 7 -2.53 -7.93 0.92
N VAL A 8 -2.88 -6.84 0.25
CA VAL A 8 -3.79 -5.82 0.77
C VAL A 8 -5.18 -5.95 0.14
N ALA A 9 -5.25 -6.23 -1.17
CA ALA A 9 -6.50 -6.26 -1.90
C ALA A 9 -6.41 -7.13 -3.16
N ARG A 10 -7.53 -7.27 -3.88
CA ARG A 10 -7.68 -7.94 -5.17
C ARG A 10 -8.25 -7.00 -6.23
N ILE A 11 -7.76 -7.12 -7.47
CA ILE A 11 -8.25 -6.35 -8.62
C ILE A 11 -9.42 -7.10 -9.27
N GLY A 12 -10.57 -7.07 -8.62
CA GLY A 12 -11.74 -7.87 -8.97
C GLY A 12 -11.77 -9.22 -8.24
N PRO A 13 -12.93 -9.89 -8.15
CA PRO A 13 -13.11 -11.11 -7.34
C PRO A 13 -12.18 -12.26 -7.72
N ASP A 14 -11.97 -12.46 -9.02
CA ASP A 14 -11.09 -13.48 -9.59
C ASP A 14 -9.75 -12.90 -10.10
N GLY A 15 -9.49 -11.64 -9.76
CA GLY A 15 -8.32 -10.92 -10.23
C GLY A 15 -7.04 -11.24 -9.47
N PRO A 16 -5.92 -10.66 -9.92
CA PRO A 16 -4.68 -10.72 -9.16
C PRO A 16 -4.83 -10.00 -7.82
N TRP A 17 -4.15 -10.50 -6.80
CA TRP A 17 -3.98 -9.77 -5.55
C TRP A 17 -2.80 -8.81 -5.67
N VAL A 18 -2.90 -7.70 -4.94
CA VAL A 18 -1.87 -6.66 -4.86
C VAL A 18 -1.47 -6.44 -3.42
N GLY A 19 -0.20 -6.13 -3.21
CA GLY A 19 0.36 -5.99 -1.88
C GLY A 19 1.79 -5.48 -1.92
N PHE A 20 2.54 -5.73 -0.85
CA PHE A 20 3.91 -5.26 -0.71
C PHE A 20 4.82 -6.33 -0.11
N ALA A 21 6.13 -6.17 -0.32
CA ALA A 21 7.15 -6.96 0.34
C ALA A 21 8.38 -6.08 0.63
N PRO A 22 9.11 -6.32 1.74
CA PRO A 22 10.41 -5.69 1.97
C PRO A 22 11.40 -6.01 0.84
N SER A 23 12.06 -4.99 0.32
CA SER A 23 13.11 -5.06 -0.69
C SER A 23 14.51 -5.12 -0.05
N ILE A 24 15.50 -5.55 -0.83
CA ILE A 24 16.91 -5.65 -0.38
C ILE A 24 17.52 -4.26 -0.14
N ASP A 25 17.05 -3.24 -0.86
CA ASP A 25 17.62 -1.89 -0.84
C ASP A 25 17.02 -0.98 0.25
N ASP A 26 16.61 -1.56 1.38
CA ASP A 26 16.01 -0.84 2.52
C ASP A 26 14.73 -0.06 2.14
N GLY A 27 13.85 -0.72 1.39
CA GLY A 27 12.58 -0.16 0.93
C GLY A 27 11.52 -1.23 0.72
N TYR A 28 10.46 -0.91 -0.01
CA TYR A 28 9.38 -1.84 -0.33
C TYR A 28 9.23 -2.04 -1.83
N ALA A 29 8.79 -3.23 -2.20
CA ALA A 29 8.33 -3.55 -3.55
C ALA A 29 6.81 -3.65 -3.56
N LEU A 30 6.18 -3.12 -4.61
CA LEU A 30 4.80 -3.42 -4.96
C LEU A 30 4.78 -4.83 -5.56
N VAL A 31 3.90 -5.68 -5.04
CA VAL A 31 3.79 -7.08 -5.42
C VAL A 31 2.41 -7.33 -6.02
N VAL A 32 2.38 -7.99 -7.18
CA VAL A 32 1.15 -8.48 -7.80
C VAL A 32 1.26 -9.98 -7.98
N GLY A 33 0.38 -10.72 -7.31
CA GLY A 33 0.29 -12.17 -7.44
C GLY A 33 -0.96 -12.59 -8.20
N GLY A 34 -0.80 -13.54 -9.13
CA GLY A 34 -1.89 -14.15 -9.89
C GLY A 34 -2.01 -15.65 -9.63
N THR A 35 -3.01 -16.28 -10.25
CA THR A 35 -3.30 -17.72 -10.08
C THR A 35 -2.30 -18.66 -10.76
N ASP A 36 -1.64 -18.22 -11.84
CA ASP A 36 -0.91 -19.15 -12.74
C ASP A 36 0.58 -18.84 -12.95
N ALA A 37 1.05 -17.65 -12.57
CA ALA A 37 2.45 -17.25 -12.63
C ALA A 37 2.94 -16.76 -11.27
N GLY A 38 4.24 -16.93 -10.99
CA GLY A 38 4.85 -16.40 -9.77
C GLY A 38 4.61 -14.89 -9.62
N PRO A 39 4.61 -14.36 -8.39
CA PRO A 39 4.30 -12.96 -8.14
C PRO A 39 5.32 -12.05 -8.83
N ARG A 40 4.80 -11.01 -9.49
CA ARG A 40 5.62 -9.94 -10.07
C ARG A 40 5.89 -8.88 -9.02
N ARG A 41 7.08 -8.28 -9.07
CA ARG A 41 7.54 -7.26 -8.11
C ARG A 41 8.20 -6.12 -8.86
N ASN A 42 7.94 -4.90 -8.43
CA ASN A 42 8.73 -3.71 -8.78
C ASN A 42 8.91 -2.84 -7.53
N PRO A 43 9.96 -2.00 -7.47
CA PRO A 43 10.08 -1.00 -6.42
C PRO A 43 8.81 -0.16 -6.29
N ALA A 44 8.34 0.04 -5.05
CA ALA A 44 7.20 0.90 -4.75
C ALA A 44 7.67 2.33 -4.48
N SER A 45 6.92 3.31 -4.98
CA SER A 45 7.08 4.70 -4.54
C SER A 45 6.34 4.94 -3.22
N SER A 46 6.63 6.04 -2.52
CA SER A 46 5.87 6.49 -1.35
C SER A 46 4.36 6.53 -1.62
N ASP A 47 3.95 7.10 -2.74
CA ASP A 47 2.54 7.12 -3.14
C ASP A 47 1.93 5.73 -3.34
N ASP A 48 2.69 4.76 -3.88
CA ASP A 48 2.19 3.40 -4.08
C ASP A 48 1.91 2.75 -2.71
N LEU A 49 2.79 3.00 -1.74
CA LEU A 49 2.64 2.55 -0.37
C LEU A 49 1.46 3.24 0.32
N LEU A 50 1.34 4.56 0.24
CA LEU A 50 0.21 5.29 0.83
C LEU A 50 -1.13 4.90 0.19
N ALA A 51 -1.15 4.64 -1.11
CA ALA A 51 -2.34 4.13 -1.78
C ALA A 51 -2.71 2.71 -1.27
N LEU A 52 -1.73 1.82 -1.07
CA LEU A 52 -1.96 0.51 -0.43
C LEU A 52 -2.51 0.65 0.99
N ALA A 53 -1.95 1.55 1.81
CA ALA A 53 -2.46 1.81 3.14
C ALA A 53 -3.90 2.34 3.09
N THR A 54 -4.22 3.22 2.14
CA THR A 54 -5.56 3.79 1.99
C THR A 54 -6.58 2.72 1.64
N ILE A 55 -6.32 1.88 0.62
CA ILE A 55 -7.26 0.83 0.20
C ILE A 55 -7.45 -0.27 1.26
N TYR A 56 -6.47 -0.47 2.15
CA TYR A 56 -6.61 -1.40 3.29
C TYR A 56 -7.76 -0.98 4.21
N PHE A 57 -7.90 0.31 4.47
CA PHE A 57 -8.94 0.86 5.34
C PHE A 57 -10.25 1.14 4.61
N ASP A 58 -10.18 1.56 3.35
CA ASP A 58 -11.34 1.94 2.54
C ASP A 58 -12.15 0.73 2.05
N GLU A 59 -11.54 -0.47 2.00
CA GLU A 59 -12.16 -1.71 1.53
C GLU A 59 -12.86 -1.55 0.15
N SER A 60 -12.40 -0.59 -0.66
CA SER A 60 -12.98 -0.28 -1.98
C SER A 60 -12.60 -1.26 -3.08
N LEU A 61 -11.73 -2.22 -2.74
CA LEU A 61 -11.31 -3.34 -3.57
C LEU A 61 -11.65 -4.67 -2.88
N ASP A 62 -11.69 -5.75 -3.66
CA ASP A 62 -12.00 -7.07 -3.13
C ASP A 62 -10.94 -7.55 -2.13
N ALA A 63 -11.36 -8.35 -1.16
CA ALA A 63 -10.48 -8.85 -0.12
C ALA A 63 -9.34 -9.73 -0.68
N PRO A 64 -8.12 -9.63 -0.13
CA PRO A 64 -6.98 -10.47 -0.53
C PRO A 64 -7.16 -11.92 -0.06
N PRO A 65 -6.28 -12.85 -0.46
CA PRO A 65 -6.24 -14.20 0.12
C PRO A 65 -5.91 -14.14 1.62
N ASP A 66 -6.70 -14.81 2.46
CA ASP A 66 -6.56 -14.80 3.93
C ASP A 66 -5.15 -15.14 4.42
N GLU A 67 -4.49 -16.09 3.76
CA GLU A 67 -3.15 -16.56 4.13
C GLU A 67 -2.03 -15.54 3.86
N LEU A 68 -2.31 -14.54 3.02
CA LEU A 68 -1.39 -13.46 2.66
C LEU A 68 -1.83 -12.11 3.22
N ALA A 69 -3.03 -12.01 3.80
CA ALA A 69 -3.64 -10.74 4.17
C ALA A 69 -2.73 -9.92 5.09
N ALA A 70 -2.49 -8.67 4.71
CA ALA A 70 -1.74 -7.72 5.51
C ALA A 70 -2.45 -7.46 6.85
N THR A 71 -1.67 -7.34 7.91
CA THR A 71 -2.16 -6.92 9.21
C THR A 71 -2.06 -5.41 9.38
N LEU A 72 -2.77 -4.86 10.37
CA LEU A 72 -2.63 -3.45 10.75
C LEU A 72 -1.18 -3.09 11.10
N GLY A 73 -0.42 -4.02 11.69
CA GLY A 73 1.00 -3.80 12.01
C GLY A 73 1.90 -3.70 10.78
N ASP A 74 1.57 -4.46 9.72
CA ASP A 74 2.28 -4.36 8.45
C ASP A 74 2.01 -3.02 7.78
N ILE A 75 0.75 -2.55 7.81
CA ILE A 75 0.36 -1.23 7.28
C ILE A 75 1.01 -0.10 8.08
N GLY A 76 1.01 -0.16 9.42
CA GLY A 76 1.69 0.83 10.25
C GLY A 76 3.19 0.91 9.98
N SER A 77 3.84 -0.24 9.77
CA SER A 77 5.27 -0.29 9.39
C SER A 77 5.54 0.35 8.03
N LEU A 78 4.64 0.14 7.07
CA LEU A 78 4.72 0.70 5.73
C LEU A 78 4.52 2.24 5.74
N VAL A 79 3.53 2.76 6.46
CA VAL A 79 3.30 4.21 6.56
C VAL A 79 4.46 4.90 7.31
N ARG A 80 4.97 4.28 8.37
CA ARG A 80 6.14 4.81 9.11
C ARG A 80 7.39 4.88 8.23
N HIS A 81 7.63 3.85 7.41
CA HIS A 81 8.74 3.88 6.46
C HIS A 81 8.65 5.07 5.50
N VAL A 82 7.45 5.35 4.97
CA VAL A 82 7.25 6.52 4.09
C VAL A 82 7.54 7.82 4.85
N ALA A 83 7.06 7.95 6.09
CA ALA A 83 7.29 9.13 6.94
C ALA A 83 8.79 9.38 7.21
N GLU A 84 9.56 8.32 7.47
CA GLU A 84 11.00 8.40 7.75
C GLU A 84 11.82 8.88 6.54
N HIS A 85 11.32 8.63 5.33
CA HIS A 85 12.01 8.95 4.08
C HIS A 85 11.49 10.21 3.38
N GLU A 86 10.44 10.85 3.93
CA GLU A 86 9.94 12.10 3.40
C GLU A 86 10.93 13.24 3.64
N ALA A 87 11.30 13.95 2.58
CA ALA A 87 12.24 15.06 2.62
C ALA A 87 11.57 16.40 2.91
N ASP A 88 10.33 16.57 2.45
CA ASP A 88 9.53 17.77 2.62
C ASP A 88 8.98 17.90 4.06
N PRO A 89 9.22 19.01 4.78
CA PRO A 89 8.72 19.18 6.14
C PRO A 89 7.20 19.13 6.26
N ASP A 90 6.48 19.71 5.30
CA ASP A 90 5.01 19.75 5.32
C ASP A 90 4.45 18.34 5.04
N GLY A 91 4.98 17.66 4.02
CA GLY A 91 4.70 16.25 3.76
C GLY A 91 4.99 15.34 4.96
N ARG A 92 6.12 15.56 5.65
CA ARG A 92 6.49 14.78 6.84
C ARG A 92 5.49 15.00 7.98
N GLN A 93 4.97 16.21 8.15
CA GLN A 93 3.94 16.48 9.15
C GLN A 93 2.65 15.72 8.84
N LEU A 94 2.18 15.75 7.58
CA LEU A 94 1.00 14.99 7.17
C LEU A 94 1.18 13.48 7.38
N LEU A 95 2.35 12.96 7.05
CA LEU A 95 2.70 11.56 7.27
C LEU A 95 2.76 11.19 8.74
N ALA A 96 3.28 12.06 9.60
CA ALA A 96 3.26 11.83 11.05
C ALA A 96 1.83 11.71 11.59
N GLU A 97 0.92 12.59 11.14
CA GLU A 97 -0.50 12.50 11.53
C GLU A 97 -1.16 11.21 11.03
N ALA A 98 -0.79 10.73 9.83
CA ALA A 98 -1.26 9.45 9.30
C ALA A 98 -0.71 8.25 10.09
N VAL A 99 0.57 8.27 10.47
CA VAL A 99 1.17 7.25 11.35
C VAL A 99 0.44 7.19 12.69
N ASP A 100 0.24 8.33 13.34
CA ASP A 100 -0.49 8.40 14.61
C ASP A 100 -1.91 7.84 14.45
N ALA A 101 -2.58 8.12 13.34
CA ALA A 101 -3.93 7.61 13.09
C ALA A 101 -3.99 6.07 13.01
N VAL A 102 -3.00 5.48 12.34
CA VAL A 102 -2.88 4.03 12.20
C VAL A 102 -2.49 3.38 13.54
N ASP A 103 -1.48 3.93 14.21
CA ASP A 103 -0.94 3.38 15.46
C ASP A 103 -1.93 3.51 16.64
N ASP A 104 -2.67 4.62 16.72
CA ASP A 104 -3.69 4.84 17.76
C ASP A 104 -5.01 4.11 17.46
N GLY A 105 -5.14 3.52 16.27
CA GLY A 105 -6.37 2.86 15.82
C GLY A 105 -7.55 3.83 15.76
N LEU A 106 -7.32 5.02 15.19
CA LEU A 106 -8.39 6.01 15.01
C LEU A 106 -9.50 5.48 14.10
N ALA A 107 -10.63 6.19 14.10
CA ALA A 107 -11.76 5.87 13.24
C ALA A 107 -11.32 5.82 11.76
N VAL A 108 -11.85 4.84 11.03
CA VAL A 108 -11.46 4.53 9.64
C VAL A 108 -11.54 5.76 8.73
N ASP A 109 -12.59 6.56 8.85
CA ASP A 109 -12.77 7.80 8.08
C ASP A 109 -11.68 8.84 8.36
N VAL A 110 -11.27 8.99 9.63
CA VAL A 110 -10.16 9.87 10.04
C VAL A 110 -8.83 9.36 9.48
N THR A 111 -8.59 8.06 9.56
CA THR A 111 -7.36 7.43 9.05
C THR A 111 -7.27 7.58 7.52
N ILE A 112 -8.34 7.30 6.79
CA ILE A 112 -8.42 7.50 5.34
C ILE A 112 -8.19 8.96 4.98
N ALA A 113 -8.80 9.91 5.70
CA ALA A 113 -8.62 11.34 5.42
C ALA A 113 -7.17 11.78 5.56
N ARG A 114 -6.46 11.33 6.60
CA ARG A 114 -5.05 11.67 6.83
C ARG A 114 -4.11 11.00 5.82
N LEU A 115 -4.36 9.74 5.49
CA LEU A 115 -3.64 9.04 4.42
C LEU A 115 -3.85 9.72 3.06
N GLY A 116 -5.08 10.15 2.76
CA GLY A 116 -5.41 10.89 1.54
C GLY A 116 -4.69 12.24 1.45
N LEU A 117 -4.62 13.00 2.55
CA LEU A 117 -3.85 14.24 2.59
C LEU A 117 -2.36 14.00 2.35
N ALA A 118 -1.79 12.94 2.94
CA ALA A 118 -0.40 12.56 2.75
C ALA A 118 -0.11 12.05 1.32
N LEU A 119 -1.05 11.32 0.71
CA LEU A 119 -0.96 10.83 -0.68
C LEU A 119 -1.08 11.96 -1.71
N GLY A 120 -1.82 13.01 -1.38
CA GLY A 120 -2.06 14.17 -2.23
C GLY A 120 -3.55 14.39 -2.49
N ASP A 121 -3.94 15.67 -2.50
CA ASP A 121 -5.34 16.06 -2.66
C ASP A 121 -5.93 15.57 -4.00
N GLY A 122 -7.10 14.94 -3.92
CA GLY A 122 -7.81 14.40 -5.08
C GLY A 122 -7.24 13.13 -5.72
N VAL A 123 -6.22 12.50 -5.12
CA VAL A 123 -5.67 11.23 -5.63
C VAL A 123 -6.61 10.07 -5.28
N ASP A 124 -7.08 9.36 -6.31
CA ASP A 124 -7.82 8.10 -6.14
C ASP A 124 -6.85 6.93 -5.96
N ALA A 125 -6.73 6.46 -4.72
CA ALA A 125 -5.84 5.36 -4.35
C ALA A 125 -6.15 4.06 -5.10
N ALA A 126 -7.42 3.72 -5.28
CA ALA A 126 -7.81 2.48 -5.96
C ALA A 126 -7.52 2.56 -7.47
N ALA A 127 -7.79 3.70 -8.10
CA ALA A 127 -7.43 3.93 -9.51
C ALA A 127 -5.91 3.84 -9.71
N ARG A 128 -5.13 4.50 -8.85
CA ARG A 128 -3.66 4.43 -8.89
C ARG A 128 -3.16 3.00 -8.81
N ILE A 129 -3.67 2.21 -7.86
CA ILE A 129 -3.23 0.83 -7.66
C ILE A 129 -3.59 -0.05 -8.86
N ARG A 130 -4.77 0.15 -9.48
CA ARG A 130 -5.13 -0.53 -10.72
C ARG A 130 -4.16 -0.21 -11.85
N ASP A 131 -3.78 1.05 -12.03
CA ASP A 131 -2.82 1.46 -13.06
C ASP A 131 -1.45 0.80 -12.83
N ARG A 132 -0.95 0.82 -11.60
CA ARG A 132 0.32 0.17 -11.24
C ARG A 132 0.30 -1.35 -11.44
N VAL A 133 -0.83 -2.00 -11.15
CA VAL A 133 -1.02 -3.43 -11.44
C VAL A 133 -0.96 -3.69 -12.94
N ASN A 134 -1.65 -2.89 -13.75
CA ASN A 134 -1.65 -3.02 -15.21
C ASN A 134 -0.25 -2.83 -15.81
N GLU A 135 0.51 -1.84 -15.31
CA GLU A 135 1.91 -1.63 -15.71
C GLU A 135 2.78 -2.85 -15.37
N LEU A 136 2.63 -3.42 -14.18
CA LEU A 136 3.43 -4.57 -13.74
C LEU A 136 3.11 -5.84 -14.51
N LEU A 137 1.85 -6.06 -14.88
CA LEU A 137 1.40 -7.20 -15.67
C LEU A 137 1.64 -7.04 -17.17
N GLY A 138 1.65 -5.80 -17.67
CA GLY A 138 1.95 -5.46 -19.06
C GLY A 138 3.45 -5.37 -19.39
N ALA A 139 4.31 -5.32 -18.37
CA ALA A 139 5.76 -5.39 -18.57
C ALA A 139 6.16 -6.76 -19.19
N PRO A 140 6.99 -6.76 -20.25
CA PRO A 140 7.41 -7.98 -20.96
C PRO A 140 8.34 -8.88 -20.15
#